data_AF-A0A2A4TNN5-F1
#
_entry.id   AF-A0A2A4TNN5-F1
#
_cell.length_a   1.000
_cell.length_b   1.000
_cell.length_c   1.000
_cell.angle_alpha   90.00
_cell.angle_beta   90.00
_cell.angle_gamma   90.00
#
_symmetry.space_group_name_H-M   'P 1'
#
loop_
_entity.id
_entity.type
_entity.pdbx_description
1 polymer ?
#
loop_
_entity_poly.entity_id
_entity_poly.type
_entity_poly.pdbx_seq_one_letter_code
_entity_poly.pdbx_strand_id
1 'polypeptide(L)'
;MKDHLREFVSQNKDAFNEHSLDKERLWGAIEQAVETKKGPQLWNWYKPLLRMAALLVIAIGITVFMYQPQASNNTLSQGNELVNIDAHYKAIVDFQINMIQQNTELSTNDKDDFLHILEELDDEYLSLKEELELGINSQKIIEAIIRNYRKKIQLMEHLLVRSQQNDFPEHAQEYNL
;
A
#
# COMPACT_ATOMS: atom_id res chain seq x y z
N MET A 1 70.40 25.26 -9.26
CA MET A 1 69.56 26.39 -8.85
C MET A 1 69.75 26.51 -7.34
N LYS A 2 70.24 27.64 -6.81
CA LYS A 2 70.52 27.78 -5.37
C LYS A 2 69.21 28.07 -4.63
N ASP A 3 68.94 27.33 -3.56
CA ASP A 3 67.70 27.40 -2.77
C ASP A 3 67.69 28.66 -1.88
N HIS A 4 67.38 29.81 -2.47
CA HIS A 4 67.30 31.10 -1.78
C HIS A 4 66.36 31.09 -0.55
N LEU A 5 65.35 30.21 -0.56
CA LEU A 5 64.43 30.02 0.57
C LEU A 5 65.11 29.37 1.77
N ARG A 6 65.99 28.38 1.56
CA ARG A 6 66.70 27.72 2.66
C ARG A 6 67.65 28.68 3.35
N GLU A 7 68.31 29.53 2.57
CA GLU A 7 69.23 30.53 3.09
C GLU A 7 68.48 31.61 3.89
N PHE A 8 67.32 32.06 3.39
CA PHE A 8 66.46 33.00 4.12
C PHE A 8 65.96 32.43 5.46
N VAL A 9 65.42 31.21 5.45
CA VAL A 9 64.93 30.55 6.68
C VAL A 9 66.07 30.25 7.65
N SER A 10 67.26 29.91 7.14
CA SER A 10 68.45 29.69 7.98
C SER A 10 68.96 30.98 8.61
N GLN A 11 68.98 32.09 7.87
CA GLN A 11 69.47 33.38 8.37
C GLN A 11 68.51 34.02 9.37
N ASN A 12 67.21 33.76 9.26
CA ASN A 12 66.19 34.34 10.15
C ASN A 12 65.74 33.38 11.25
N LYS A 13 66.40 32.23 11.41
CA LYS A 13 66.00 31.17 12.36
C LYS A 13 65.91 31.67 13.81
N ASP A 14 66.77 32.60 14.20
CA ASP A 14 66.80 33.14 15.55
C ASP A 14 65.57 34.03 15.82
N ALA A 15 65.09 34.78 14.83
CA ALA A 15 63.85 35.57 14.93
C ALA A 15 62.59 34.69 15.07
N PHE A 16 62.62 33.43 14.61
CA PHE A 16 61.53 32.48 14.82
C PHE A 16 61.54 31.81 16.19
N ASN A 17 62.68 31.82 16.90
CA ASN A 17 62.84 31.14 18.19
C ASN A 17 62.67 32.06 19.41
N GLU A 18 62.51 33.37 19.20
CA GLU A 18 62.58 34.34 20.31
C GLU A 18 61.36 34.30 21.23
N HIS A 19 60.19 33.83 20.79
CA HIS A 19 58.98 33.75 21.61
C HIS A 19 58.30 32.38 21.52
N SER A 20 58.87 31.37 22.19
CA SER A 20 58.06 30.25 22.66
C SER A 20 57.19 30.77 23.82
N LEU A 21 56.04 31.34 23.47
CA LEU A 21 55.03 31.78 24.43
C LEU A 21 54.75 30.67 25.43
N ASP A 22 54.74 31.04 26.71
CA ASP A 22 54.55 30.13 27.84
C ASP A 22 53.19 29.43 27.72
N LYS A 23 53.24 28.21 27.20
CA LYS A 23 52.08 27.40 26.84
C LYS A 23 51.21 27.16 28.08
N GLU A 24 51.81 27.05 29.25
CA GLU A 24 51.12 26.81 30.52
C GLU A 24 50.25 27.99 30.94
N ARG A 25 50.72 29.23 30.70
CA ARG A 25 49.94 30.44 30.94
C ARG A 25 48.74 30.56 30.00
N LEU A 26 48.88 30.14 28.74
CA LEU A 26 47.79 30.14 27.77
C LEU A 26 46.73 29.08 28.10
N TRP A 27 47.13 27.87 28.51
CA TRP A 27 46.19 26.83 28.91
C TRP A 27 45.46 27.16 30.21
N GLY A 28 46.15 27.76 31.20
CA GLY A 28 45.51 28.19 32.45
C GLY A 28 44.42 29.25 32.24
N ALA A 29 44.60 30.15 31.27
CA ALA A 29 43.58 31.13 30.91
C ALA A 29 42.36 30.50 30.21
N ILE A 30 42.57 29.42 29.45
CA ILE A 30 41.49 28.65 28.81
C ILE A 30 40.69 27.86 29.84
N GLU A 31 41.36 27.22 30.81
CA GLU A 31 40.67 26.50 31.89
C GLU A 31 39.82 27.43 32.76
N GLN A 32 40.34 28.62 33.09
CA GLN A 32 39.56 29.64 33.81
C GLN A 32 38.34 30.15 33.01
N ALA A 33 38.43 30.19 31.67
CA ALA A 33 37.32 30.59 30.81
C ALA A 33 36.27 29.47 30.61
N VAL A 34 36.61 28.21 30.92
CA VAL A 34 35.74 27.04 30.76
C VAL A 34 34.97 26.68 32.04
N GLU A 35 35.31 27.26 33.20
CA GLU A 35 34.44 27.18 34.39
C GLU A 35 33.17 28.04 34.22
N THR A 36 32.24 27.52 33.42
CA THR A 36 30.91 28.09 33.27
C THR A 36 30.13 27.92 34.57
N LYS A 37 29.85 29.07 35.21
CA LYS A 37 28.85 29.32 36.25
C LYS A 37 27.84 28.18 36.41
N LYS A 38 27.89 27.50 37.56
CA LYS A 38 26.78 26.67 38.06
C LYS A 38 25.55 27.58 38.19
N GLY A 39 24.61 27.46 37.26
CA GLY A 39 23.30 28.12 37.36
C GLY A 39 22.56 27.64 38.63
N PRO A 40 21.58 28.41 39.13
CA PRO A 40 20.86 28.05 40.34
C PRO A 40 20.24 26.67 40.15
N GLN A 41 20.62 25.75 41.03
CA GLN A 41 20.13 24.38 41.07
C GLN A 41 18.62 24.43 41.33
N LEU A 42 17.82 24.41 40.27
CA LEU A 42 16.38 24.30 40.37
C LEU A 42 16.08 22.96 41.06
N TRP A 43 15.63 23.10 42.29
CA TRP A 43 15.20 22.07 43.21
C TRP A 43 14.25 21.07 42.50
N ASN A 44 14.66 19.79 42.52
CA ASN A 44 14.18 18.65 41.72
C ASN A 44 12.72 18.19 41.98
N TRP A 45 11.80 19.09 42.32
CA TRP A 45 10.45 18.76 42.82
C TRP A 45 9.50 18.17 41.78
N TYR A 46 9.87 18.18 40.50
CA TYR A 46 9.09 17.65 39.38
C TYR A 46 9.44 16.18 39.02
N LYS A 47 10.46 15.59 39.64
CA LYS A 47 10.85 14.18 39.39
C LYS A 47 9.82 13.11 39.78
N PRO A 48 8.94 13.26 40.81
CA PRO A 48 7.91 12.26 41.06
C PRO A 48 6.73 12.34 40.08
N LEU A 49 6.39 13.52 39.55
CA LEU A 49 5.30 13.68 38.57
C LEU A 49 5.62 13.03 37.22
N LEU A 50 6.88 13.11 36.79
CA LEU A 50 7.36 12.53 35.53
C LEU A 50 7.35 10.99 35.54
N ARG A 51 7.54 10.37 36.72
CA ARG A 51 7.49 8.91 36.89
C ARG A 51 6.07 8.35 36.77
N MET A 52 5.06 9.10 37.25
CA MET A 52 3.65 8.71 37.14
C MET A 52 3.16 8.76 35.69
N ALA A 53 3.60 9.78 34.94
CA ALA A 53 3.29 9.86 33.50
C ALA A 53 3.89 8.69 32.71
N ALA A 54 5.14 8.29 33.01
CA ALA A 54 5.77 7.15 32.35
C ALA A 54 5.04 5.82 32.61
N LEU A 55 4.55 5.60 33.84
CA LEU A 55 3.76 4.41 34.17
C LEU A 55 2.42 4.37 33.44
N LEU A 56 1.76 5.52 33.26
CA LEU A 56 0.53 5.61 32.48
C LEU A 56 0.76 5.31 30.99
N VAL A 57 1.83 5.83 30.39
CA VAL A 57 2.17 5.55 28.99
C VAL A 57 2.48 4.06 28.80
N ILE A 58 3.21 3.44 29.72
CA ILE A 58 3.51 2.00 29.66
C ILE A 58 2.23 1.18 29.85
N ALA A 59 1.36 1.55 30.79
CA ALA A 59 0.09 0.86 31.00
C ALA A 59 -0.84 0.95 29.78
N ILE A 60 -0.93 2.12 29.15
CA ILE A 60 -1.69 2.33 27.91
C ILE A 60 -1.04 1.56 26.74
N GLY A 61 0.28 1.53 26.65
CA GLY A 61 1.00 0.76 25.63
C GLY A 61 0.75 -0.75 25.76
N ILE A 62 0.76 -1.27 27.00
CA ILE A 62 0.47 -2.69 27.27
C ILE A 62 -1.00 -3.00 26.98
N THR A 63 -1.95 -2.14 27.37
CA THR A 63 -3.36 -2.39 27.05
C THR A 63 -3.59 -2.36 25.54
N VAL A 64 -3.07 -1.36 24.81
CA VAL A 64 -3.18 -1.33 23.33
C VAL A 64 -2.55 -2.56 22.69
N PHE A 65 -1.40 -3.02 23.18
CA PHE A 65 -0.74 -4.22 22.67
C PHE A 65 -1.51 -5.52 22.98
N MET A 66 -2.13 -5.63 24.16
CA MET A 66 -2.96 -6.78 24.55
C MET A 66 -4.34 -6.77 23.88
N TYR A 67 -4.88 -5.59 23.56
CA TYR A 67 -6.14 -5.41 22.84
C TYR A 67 -5.97 -5.35 21.32
N GLN A 68 -4.76 -5.60 20.79
CA GLN A 68 -4.60 -5.76 19.37
C GLN A 68 -5.45 -6.95 18.93
N PRO A 69 -6.52 -6.74 18.13
CA PRO A 69 -7.28 -7.87 17.62
C PRO A 69 -6.29 -8.76 16.89
N GLN A 70 -6.33 -10.07 17.16
CA GLN A 70 -5.64 -11.02 16.30
C GLN A 70 -6.27 -10.89 14.91
N ALA A 71 -5.73 -9.99 14.10
CA ALA A 71 -5.95 -9.98 12.67
C ALA A 71 -5.38 -11.32 12.20
N SER A 72 -6.28 -12.28 12.01
CA SER A 72 -5.96 -13.54 11.39
C SER A 72 -5.22 -13.22 10.09
N ASN A 73 -3.98 -13.69 9.95
CA ASN A 73 -3.16 -13.48 8.75
C ASN A 73 -3.86 -13.96 7.46
N ASN A 74 -4.98 -14.70 7.59
CA ASN A 74 -5.86 -15.11 6.51
C ASN A 74 -6.58 -13.95 5.82
N THR A 75 -6.85 -12.81 6.48
CA THR A 75 -7.59 -11.71 5.86
C THR A 75 -6.78 -10.99 4.78
N LEU A 76 -5.47 -10.84 4.99
CA LEU A 76 -4.54 -10.28 4.00
C LEU A 76 -4.38 -11.18 2.76
N SER A 77 -4.34 -12.50 2.94
CA SER A 77 -4.25 -13.44 1.81
C SER A 77 -5.56 -13.53 1.02
N GLN A 78 -6.72 -13.51 1.69
CA GLN A 78 -8.03 -13.56 1.06
C GLN A 78 -8.37 -12.27 0.31
N GLY A 79 -8.03 -11.10 0.87
CA GLY A 79 -8.19 -9.82 0.17
C GLY A 79 -7.39 -9.77 -1.12
N ASN A 80 -6.15 -10.28 -1.10
CA ASN A 80 -5.33 -10.39 -2.31
C ASN A 80 -5.90 -11.38 -3.34
N GLU A 81 -6.50 -12.47 -2.89
CA GLU A 81 -7.17 -13.44 -3.78
C GLU A 81 -8.38 -12.82 -4.48
N LEU A 82 -9.26 -12.14 -3.73
CA LEU A 82 -10.42 -11.45 -4.31
C LEU A 82 -10.00 -10.39 -5.32
N VAL A 83 -8.98 -9.58 -5.02
CA VAL A 83 -8.48 -8.54 -5.95
C VAL A 83 -8.04 -9.15 -7.28
N ASN A 84 -7.35 -10.30 -7.25
CA ASN A 84 -6.92 -10.99 -8.47
C ASN A 84 -8.11 -11.56 -9.25
N ILE A 85 -9.11 -12.11 -8.54
CA ILE A 85 -10.34 -12.63 -9.13
C ILE A 85 -11.11 -11.50 -9.82
N ASP A 86 -11.36 -10.39 -9.11
CA ASP A 86 -12.05 -9.22 -9.64
C ASP A 86 -11.33 -8.68 -10.88
N ALA A 87 -10.00 -8.52 -10.82
CA ALA A 87 -9.22 -8.04 -11.96
C ALA A 87 -9.36 -8.93 -13.19
N HIS A 88 -9.28 -10.26 -13.01
CA HIS A 88 -9.37 -11.21 -14.11
C HIS A 88 -10.78 -11.26 -14.72
N TYR A 89 -11.80 -11.48 -13.89
CA TYR A 89 -13.17 -11.70 -14.38
C TYR A 89 -13.84 -10.41 -14.85
N LYS A 90 -13.56 -9.26 -14.21
CA LYS A 90 -14.10 -7.96 -14.67
C LYS A 90 -13.63 -7.63 -16.08
N ALA A 91 -12.36 -7.87 -16.40
CA ALA A 91 -11.85 -7.65 -17.75
C ALA A 91 -12.61 -8.48 -18.82
N ILE A 92 -12.95 -9.73 -18.49
CA ILE A 92 -13.73 -10.61 -19.39
C ILE A 92 -15.17 -10.10 -19.52
N VAL A 93 -15.81 -9.76 -18.39
CA VAL A 93 -17.17 -9.21 -18.36
C VAL A 93 -17.26 -7.93 -19.18
N ASP A 94 -16.35 -6.98 -18.96
CA ASP A 94 -16.33 -5.70 -19.67
C ASP A 94 -16.14 -5.92 -21.19
N PHE A 95 -15.27 -6.85 -21.57
CA PHE A 95 -15.08 -7.23 -22.97
C PHE A 95 -16.37 -7.80 -23.59
N GLN A 96 -17.07 -8.71 -22.90
CA GLN A 96 -18.30 -9.31 -23.42
C GLN A 96 -19.47 -8.33 -23.46
N ILE A 97 -19.60 -7.45 -22.48
CA ILE A 97 -20.58 -6.36 -22.51
C ILE A 97 -20.34 -5.48 -23.74
N ASN A 98 -19.08 -5.13 -24.01
CA ASN A 98 -18.71 -4.34 -25.17
C ASN A 98 -19.06 -5.03 -26.50
N MET A 99 -18.85 -6.34 -26.59
CA MET A 99 -19.27 -7.15 -27.75
C MET A 99 -20.80 -7.14 -27.91
N ILE A 100 -21.57 -7.31 -26.83
CA ILE A 100 -23.04 -7.28 -26.86
C ILE A 100 -23.54 -5.91 -27.33
N GLN A 101 -22.97 -4.83 -26.80
CA GLN A 101 -23.35 -3.46 -27.18
C GLN A 101 -23.09 -3.17 -28.66
N GLN A 102 -21.96 -3.63 -29.20
CA GLN A 102 -21.58 -3.43 -30.60
C GLN A 102 -22.27 -4.38 -31.58
N ASN A 103 -22.91 -5.44 -31.10
CA ASN A 103 -23.55 -6.43 -31.94
C ASN A 103 -24.75 -5.84 -32.69
N THR A 104 -24.73 -5.85 -34.01
CA THR A 104 -25.80 -5.31 -34.86
C THR A 104 -27.00 -6.25 -35.00
N GLU A 105 -26.81 -7.54 -34.76
CA GLU A 105 -27.85 -8.58 -34.85
C GLU A 105 -28.80 -8.59 -33.65
N LEU A 106 -28.40 -7.94 -32.55
CA LEU A 106 -29.23 -7.79 -31.36
C LEU A 106 -30.00 -6.46 -31.42
N SER A 107 -31.31 -6.51 -31.22
CA SER A 107 -32.11 -5.30 -31.09
C SER A 107 -31.74 -4.54 -29.80
N THR A 108 -31.98 -3.23 -29.76
CA THR A 108 -31.71 -2.42 -28.56
C THR A 108 -32.48 -2.94 -27.35
N ASN A 109 -33.74 -3.36 -27.53
CA ASN A 109 -34.54 -3.92 -26.45
C ASN A 109 -33.96 -5.26 -25.94
N ASP A 110 -33.52 -6.15 -26.84
CA ASP A 110 -32.93 -7.43 -26.43
C ASP A 110 -31.63 -7.23 -25.63
N LYS A 111 -30.84 -6.19 -25.98
CA LYS A 111 -29.64 -5.83 -25.22
C LYS A 111 -30.01 -5.33 -23.83
N ASP A 112 -30.95 -4.40 -23.73
CA ASP A 112 -31.36 -3.79 -22.46
C ASP A 112 -32.01 -4.82 -21.54
N ASP A 113 -32.94 -5.64 -22.07
CA ASP A 113 -33.60 -6.71 -21.33
C ASP A 113 -32.58 -7.72 -20.80
N PHE A 114 -31.59 -8.08 -21.62
CA PHE A 114 -30.55 -9.01 -21.20
C PHE A 114 -29.60 -8.40 -20.15
N LEU A 115 -29.22 -7.13 -20.29
CA LEU A 115 -28.40 -6.45 -19.29
C LEU A 115 -29.13 -6.36 -17.95
N HIS A 116 -30.45 -6.14 -17.95
CA HIS A 116 -31.27 -6.19 -16.74
C HIS A 116 -31.27 -7.58 -16.08
N ILE A 117 -31.23 -8.68 -16.85
CA ILE A 117 -31.08 -10.04 -16.30
C ILE A 117 -29.74 -10.19 -15.55
N LEU A 118 -28.70 -9.49 -15.99
CA LEU A 118 -27.39 -9.56 -15.34
C LEU A 118 -27.35 -8.79 -14.01
N GLU A 119 -28.25 -7.84 -13.77
CA GLU A 119 -28.30 -7.07 -12.52
C GLU A 119 -28.54 -7.97 -11.30
N GLU A 120 -29.36 -9.03 -11.43
CA GLU A 120 -29.56 -10.01 -10.35
C GLU A 120 -28.25 -10.69 -9.93
N LEU A 121 -27.37 -10.98 -10.90
CA LEU A 121 -26.06 -11.57 -10.62
C LEU A 121 -25.10 -10.56 -9.99
N ASP A 122 -25.21 -9.27 -10.35
CA ASP A 122 -24.42 -8.21 -9.72
C ASP A 122 -24.85 -7.97 -8.27
N ASP A 123 -26.14 -8.02 -7.98
CA ASP A 123 -26.67 -7.94 -6.61
C ASP A 123 -26.20 -9.14 -5.76
N GLU A 124 -26.26 -10.36 -6.31
CA GLU A 124 -25.73 -11.56 -5.64
C GLU A 124 -24.22 -11.42 -5.35
N TYR A 125 -23.44 -10.89 -6.30
CA TYR A 125 -22.02 -10.60 -6.08
C TYR A 125 -21.80 -9.60 -4.93
N LEU A 126 -22.57 -8.52 -4.86
CA LEU A 126 -22.46 -7.53 -3.80
C LEU A 126 -22.77 -8.13 -2.42
N SER A 127 -23.81 -8.95 -2.32
CA SER A 127 -24.14 -9.69 -1.10
C SER A 127 -23.00 -10.61 -0.67
N LEU A 128 -22.42 -11.37 -1.62
CA LEU A 128 -21.29 -12.25 -1.32
C LEU A 128 -20.05 -11.47 -0.85
N LYS A 129 -19.83 -10.26 -1.37
CA LYS A 129 -18.73 -9.40 -0.93
C LYS A 129 -18.93 -8.92 0.51
N GLU A 130 -20.14 -8.52 0.88
CA GLU A 130 -20.48 -8.17 2.26
C GLU A 130 -20.29 -9.37 3.21
N GLU A 131 -20.75 -10.55 2.82
CA GLU A 131 -20.53 -11.79 3.59
C GLU A 131 -19.02 -12.10 3.77
N LEU A 132 -18.22 -11.84 2.74
CA LEU A 132 -16.76 -12.06 2.80
C LEU A 132 -16.08 -11.12 3.80
N GLU A 133 -16.56 -9.87 3.93
CA GLU A 133 -16.08 -8.90 4.92
C GLU A 133 -16.34 -9.35 6.36
N LEU A 134 -17.40 -10.14 6.60
CA LEU A 134 -17.66 -10.76 7.91
C LEU A 134 -16.64 -11.86 8.26
N GLY A 135 -15.87 -12.36 7.28
CA GLY A 135 -14.75 -13.30 7.47
C GLY A 135 -15.14 -14.73 7.83
N ILE A 136 -16.43 -15.09 7.76
CA ILE A 136 -16.94 -16.44 8.06
C ILE A 136 -17.00 -17.23 6.75
N ASN A 137 -16.41 -18.43 6.71
CA ASN A 137 -16.43 -19.30 5.51
C ASN A 137 -15.88 -18.63 4.23
N SER A 138 -14.91 -17.72 4.36
CA SER A 138 -14.36 -16.91 3.25
C SER A 138 -14.02 -17.72 1.99
N GLN A 139 -13.43 -18.91 2.13
CA GLN A 139 -13.11 -19.77 0.97
C GLN A 139 -14.36 -20.14 0.17
N LYS A 140 -15.43 -20.54 0.87
CA LYS A 140 -16.70 -20.91 0.24
C LYS A 140 -17.38 -19.71 -0.43
N ILE A 141 -17.21 -18.53 0.16
CA ILE A 141 -17.73 -17.28 -0.38
C ILE A 141 -16.94 -16.87 -1.64
N ILE A 142 -15.61 -16.95 -1.61
CA ILE A 142 -14.75 -16.72 -2.78
C ILE A 142 -15.14 -17.67 -3.92
N GLU A 143 -15.36 -18.96 -3.63
CA GLU A 143 -15.86 -19.91 -4.64
C GLU A 143 -17.24 -19.54 -5.18
N ALA A 144 -18.14 -18.99 -4.34
CA ALA A 144 -19.43 -18.50 -4.78
C ALA A 144 -19.31 -17.29 -5.71
N ILE A 145 -18.42 -16.34 -5.39
CA ILE A 145 -18.09 -15.19 -6.23
C ILE A 145 -17.59 -15.66 -7.60
N ILE A 146 -16.66 -16.62 -7.63
CA ILE A 146 -16.15 -17.19 -8.89
C ILE A 146 -17.28 -17.84 -9.69
N ARG A 147 -18.18 -18.59 -9.04
CA ARG A 147 -19.34 -19.22 -9.71
C ARG A 147 -20.30 -18.19 -10.28
N ASN A 148 -20.57 -17.11 -9.55
CA ASN A 148 -21.42 -16.00 -10.01
C ASN A 148 -20.82 -15.35 -11.27
N TYR A 149 -19.52 -15.03 -11.28
CA TYR A 149 -18.83 -14.51 -12.46
C TYR A 149 -18.91 -15.45 -13.66
N ARG A 150 -18.66 -16.75 -13.46
CA ARG A 150 -18.75 -17.76 -14.53
C ARG A 150 -20.15 -17.85 -15.11
N LYS A 151 -21.19 -17.78 -14.27
CA LYS A 151 -22.58 -17.77 -14.71
C LYS A 151 -22.88 -16.53 -15.56
N LYS A 152 -22.44 -15.34 -15.12
CA LYS A 152 -22.58 -14.09 -15.89
C LYS A 152 -21.96 -14.20 -17.28
N ILE A 153 -20.72 -14.70 -17.34
CA ILE A 153 -19.97 -14.91 -18.58
C ILE A 153 -20.66 -15.93 -19.50
N GLN A 154 -21.12 -17.06 -18.97
CA GLN A 154 -21.82 -18.08 -19.76
C GLN A 154 -23.11 -17.55 -20.38
N LEU A 155 -23.88 -16.75 -19.64
CA LEU A 155 -25.09 -16.13 -20.19
C LEU A 155 -24.76 -15.18 -21.34
N MET A 156 -23.74 -14.33 -21.16
CA MET A 156 -23.29 -13.39 -22.19
C MET A 156 -22.79 -14.12 -23.44
N GLU A 157 -22.02 -15.19 -23.27
CA GLU A 157 -21.55 -16.04 -24.36
C GLU A 157 -22.71 -16.69 -25.11
N HIS A 158 -23.70 -17.25 -24.41
CA HIS A 158 -24.89 -17.83 -25.03
C HIS A 158 -25.69 -16.82 -25.85
N LEU A 159 -25.85 -15.59 -25.36
CA LEU A 159 -26.53 -14.53 -26.13
C LEU A 159 -25.78 -14.21 -27.42
N LEU A 160 -24.46 -14.01 -27.32
CA LEU A 160 -23.61 -13.70 -28.46
C LEU A 160 -23.64 -14.82 -29.50
N VAL A 161 -23.51 -16.09 -29.07
CA VAL A 161 -23.58 -17.25 -29.98
C VAL A 161 -24.95 -17.32 -30.68
N ARG A 162 -26.05 -17.14 -29.93
CA ARG A 162 -27.40 -17.17 -30.52
C ARG A 162 -27.59 -16.05 -31.55
N SER A 163 -27.08 -14.86 -31.28
CA SER A 163 -27.20 -13.73 -32.21
C SER A 163 -26.47 -13.99 -33.53
N GLN A 164 -25.32 -14.69 -33.50
CA GLN A 164 -24.56 -15.07 -34.69
C GLN A 164 -25.19 -16.25 -35.43
N GLN A 165 -25.87 -17.15 -34.71
CA GLN A 165 -26.46 -18.34 -35.32
C GLN A 165 -27.78 -18.06 -36.04
N ASN A 166 -28.49 -16.98 -35.67
CA ASN A 166 -29.64 -16.46 -36.40
C ASN A 166 -29.28 -15.97 -37.83
N ASP A 167 -27.98 -15.86 -38.15
CA ASP A 167 -27.45 -15.43 -39.44
C ASP A 167 -27.27 -16.60 -40.44
N PHE A 168 -27.56 -17.86 -40.02
CA PHE A 168 -27.62 -19.00 -40.95
C PHE A 168 -29.00 -19.08 -41.60
N PRO A 169 -29.14 -18.82 -42.91
CA PRO A 169 -30.43 -18.91 -43.57
C PRO A 169 -30.96 -20.35 -43.55
N GLU A 170 -32.25 -20.47 -43.24
CA GLU A 170 -33.09 -21.68 -43.21
C GLU A 170 -33.24 -22.38 -44.59
N HIS A 171 -32.36 -22.09 -45.56
CA HIS A 171 -32.45 -22.59 -46.93
C HIS A 171 -31.68 -23.90 -47.17
N ALA A 172 -31.16 -24.55 -46.13
CA ALA A 172 -30.48 -25.85 -46.26
C ALA A 172 -31.44 -27.07 -46.19
N GLN A 173 -32.76 -26.88 -46.30
CA GLN A 173 -33.73 -27.98 -46.36
C GLN A 173 -34.17 -28.38 -47.78
N GLU A 174 -33.64 -27.77 -48.84
CA GLU A 174 -34.08 -28.06 -50.20
C GLU A 174 -32.98 -28.57 -51.13
N TYR A 175 -32.08 -29.44 -50.65
CA TYR A 175 -31.30 -30.31 -51.53
C TYR A 175 -31.04 -31.65 -50.85
N ASN A 176 -32.02 -32.56 -50.93
CA ASN A 176 -31.78 -33.98 -51.06
C ASN A 176 -32.98 -34.59 -51.83
N LEU A 177 -32.70 -34.92 -53.10
CA LEU A 177 -33.46 -35.85 -53.95
C LEU A 177 -33.29 -37.28 -53.43
#